data_AF-A0A4Q6XM03-F1
#
_entry.id   AF-A0A4Q6XM03-F1
#
_cell.length_a   1.000
_cell.length_b   1.000
_cell.length_c   1.000
_cell.angle_alpha   90.00
_cell.angle_beta   90.00
_cell.angle_gamma   90.00
#
_symmetry.space_group_name_H-M   'P 1'
#
loop_
_entity.id
_entity.type
_entity.pdbx_description
1 polymer ?
#
loop_
_entity_poly.entity_id
_entity_poly.type
_entity_poly.pdbx_seq_one_letter_code
_entity_poly.pdbx_strand_id
1 'polypeptide(L)' 'MFKPFEHGDESSAIYDLTLENQVDCVSLYGNLQITKDQAGLKTAKALQNFINDVVAALEKENLPAQIERQAEQEIENPFL' A
#
# COMPACT_ATOMS: atom_id res chain seq x y z
N MET A 1 5.08 13.39 3.84
CA MET A 1 3.91 13.06 3.00
C MET A 1 4.35 11.89 2.17
N PHE A 2 3.61 10.79 2.19
CA PHE A 2 3.97 9.61 1.39
C PHE A 2 3.88 9.97 -0.09
N LYS A 3 4.91 9.65 -0.86
CA LYS A 3 4.96 9.96 -2.30
C LYS A 3 5.02 8.66 -3.11
N PRO A 4 3.88 8.17 -3.62
CA PRO A 4 3.83 6.90 -4.32
C PRO A 4 4.84 6.85 -5.48
N PHE A 5 5.58 5.74 -5.59
CA PHE A 5 6.48 5.40 -6.70
C PHE A 5 7.74 6.29 -6.89
N GLU A 6 7.99 7.32 -6.07
CA GLU A 6 9.14 8.25 -6.29
C GLU A 6 10.52 7.65 -5.98
N HIS A 7 10.75 7.14 -4.77
CA HIS A 7 12.09 6.73 -4.29
C HIS A 7 12.20 5.26 -3.91
N GLY A 8 11.08 4.60 -3.60
CA GLY A 8 11.00 3.14 -3.39
C GLY A 8 11.65 2.62 -2.10
N ASP A 9 11.96 3.49 -1.14
CA ASP A 9 12.56 3.15 0.16
C ASP A 9 11.76 3.71 1.35
N GLU A 10 10.58 4.27 1.07
CA GLU A 10 9.69 4.87 2.05
C GLU A 10 8.67 3.84 2.55
N SER A 11 8.46 3.79 3.86
CA SER A 11 7.32 3.08 4.46
C SER A 11 6.54 4.00 5.39
N SER A 12 5.24 3.74 5.47
CA SER A 12 4.31 4.42 6.37
C SER A 12 3.40 3.39 7.03
N ALA A 13 2.71 3.79 8.09
CA ALA A 13 1.77 2.93 8.79
C ALA A 13 0.45 3.64 9.08
N ILE A 14 -0.65 2.93 8.90
CA ILE A 14 -1.98 3.27 9.41
C ILE A 14 -2.34 2.21 10.45
N TYR A 15 -2.08 2.49 11.72
CA TYR A 15 -2.17 1.49 12.80
C TYR A 15 -1.34 0.26 12.46
N ASP A 16 -1.95 -0.93 12.42
CA ASP A 16 -1.33 -2.22 12.16
C ASP A 16 -1.27 -2.55 10.65
N LEU A 17 -1.60 -1.60 9.77
CA LEU A 17 -1.38 -1.69 8.33
C LEU A 17 -0.10 -0.96 7.96
N THR A 18 0.83 -1.68 7.34
CA THR A 18 2.04 -1.12 6.75
C THR A 18 1.81 -0.84 5.27
N LEU A 19 2.34 0.29 4.82
CA LEU A 19 2.29 0.76 3.45
C LEU A 19 3.72 0.98 3.00
N GLU A 20 4.19 0.13 2.11
CA GLU A 20 5.56 0.10 1.64
C GLU A 20 5.61 0.58 0.19
N ASN A 21 6.47 1.56 -0.07
CA ASN A 21 6.66 2.13 -1.39
C ASN A 21 7.78 1.41 -2.12
N GLN A 22 7.52 0.97 -3.33
CA GLN A 22 8.52 0.55 -4.31
C GLN A 22 8.28 1.38 -5.58
N VAL A 23 9.25 1.37 -6.50
CA VAL A 23 9.15 2.17 -7.72
C VAL A 23 8.11 1.65 -8.71
N ASP A 24 7.79 0.35 -8.67
CA ASP A 24 6.84 -0.32 -9.56
C ASP A 24 5.56 -0.79 -8.84
N CYS A 25 5.51 -0.68 -7.51
CA CYS A 25 4.40 -1.15 -6.69
C CYS A 25 4.34 -0.47 -5.33
N VAL A 26 3.14 -0.34 -4.80
CA VAL A 26 2.91 0.01 -3.40
C VAL A 26 2.27 -1.20 -2.72
N SER A 27 2.96 -1.76 -1.74
CA SER A 27 2.52 -2.94 -0.99
C SER A 27 1.75 -2.52 0.27
N LEU A 28 0.60 -3.15 0.51
CA LEU A 28 -0.22 -2.92 1.71
C LEU A 28 -0.36 -4.26 2.43
N TYR A 29 0.19 -4.36 3.64
CA TYR A 29 0.19 -5.60 4.41
C TYR A 29 0.05 -5.35 5.91
N GLY A 30 -0.40 -6.36 6.65
CA GLY A 30 -0.73 -6.27 8.07
C GLY A 30 -2.22 -6.46 8.32
N ASN A 31 -2.71 -5.97 9.46
CA ASN A 31 -4.09 -6.20 9.91
C ASN A 31 -4.77 -4.87 10.22
N LEU A 32 -5.72 -4.43 9.40
CA LEU A 32 -6.49 -3.21 9.70
C LEU A 32 -7.92 -3.55 10.06
N GLN A 33 -8.33 -3.21 11.29
CA GLN A 33 -9.72 -3.27 11.68
C GLN A 33 -10.34 -1.86 11.72
N ILE A 34 -11.44 -1.68 10.99
CA ILE A 34 -12.21 -0.43 10.97
C ILE A 34 -13.51 -0.67 11.73
N THR A 35 -13.66 0.00 12.88
CA THR A 35 -14.85 -0.10 13.73
C THR A 35 -15.95 0.86 13.26
N LYS A 36 -17.20 0.60 13.66
CA LYS A 36 -18.36 1.45 13.32
C LYS A 36 -18.51 2.61 14.31
N ASP A 37 -17.47 3.45 14.41
CA ASP A 37 -17.43 4.61 15.29
C ASP A 37 -16.58 5.75 14.67
N GLN A 38 -16.35 6.82 15.42
CA GLN A 38 -15.56 7.97 14.94
C GLN A 38 -14.07 7.66 14.76
N ALA A 39 -13.52 6.74 15.56
CA ALA A 39 -12.14 6.29 15.40
C ALA A 39 -12.01 5.49 14.09
N GLY A 40 -12.93 4.56 13.84
CA GLY A 40 -13.00 3.84 12.57
C GLY A 40 -13.23 4.76 11.38
N LEU A 41 -14.06 5.79 11.48
CA LEU A 41 -14.21 6.80 10.42
C LEU A 41 -12.89 7.54 10.14
N LYS A 42 -12.14 7.91 11.19
CA LYS A 42 -10.82 8.53 11.04
C LYS A 42 -9.83 7.61 10.33
N THR A 43 -9.79 6.33 10.73
CA THR A 43 -8.97 5.30 10.09
C THR A 43 -9.34 5.10 8.62
N ALA A 44 -10.63 4.99 8.31
CA ALA A 44 -11.13 4.84 6.96
C ALA A 44 -10.75 6.03 6.06
N LYS A 45 -10.84 7.26 6.58
CA LYS A 45 -10.42 8.47 5.86
C LYS A 45 -8.91 8.52 5.62
N ALA A 46 -8.10 8.07 6.57
CA ALA A 46 -6.66 7.98 6.39
C ALA A 46 -6.29 7.00 5.26
N LEU A 47 -6.91 5.81 5.25
CA LEU A 47 -6.71 4.83 4.19
C LEU A 47 -7.21 5.35 2.83
N GLN A 48 -8.38 5.98 2.80
CA GLN A 48 -8.92 6.59 1.58
C GLN A 48 -7.97 7.64 1.00
N ASN A 49 -7.46 8.56 1.82
CA ASN A 49 -6.53 9.59 1.36
C ASN A 49 -5.25 8.97 0.77
N PHE A 50 -4.71 7.95 1.43
CA PHE A 50 -3.55 7.24 0.91
C PHE A 50 -3.81 6.62 -0.46
N ILE A 51 -4.93 5.89 -0.62
CA ILE A 51 -5.28 5.27 -1.90
C ILE A 51 -5.52 6.33 -2.98
N ASN A 52 -6.13 7.46 -2.63
CA ASN A 52 -6.29 8.58 -3.56
C ASN A 52 -4.95 9.13 -4.05
N ASP A 53 -3.95 9.25 -3.17
CA ASP A 53 -2.60 9.70 -3.56
C ASP A 53 -1.95 8.70 -4.53
N VAL A 54 -2.10 7.38 -4.28
CA VAL A 54 -1.61 6.32 -5.19
C VAL A 54 -2.28 6.41 -6.55
N VAL A 55 -3.61 6.52 -6.59
CA VAL A 55 -4.38 6.68 -7.84
C VAL A 55 -3.94 7.93 -8.59
N ALA A 56 -3.82 9.06 -7.89
CA ALA A 56 -3.41 10.32 -8.50
C ALA A 56 -1.97 10.30 -9.04
N ALA A 57 -1.07 9.48 -8.49
CA ALA A 57 0.25 9.25 -9.05
C ALA A 57 0.16 8.41 -10.34
N LEU A 58 -0.58 7.30 -10.32
CA LEU A 58 -0.78 6.41 -11.46
C LEU A 58 -1.46 7.12 -12.65
N GLU A 59 -2.49 7.94 -12.40
CA GLU A 59 -3.21 8.68 -13.44
C GLU A 59 -2.35 9.73 -14.17
N LYS A 60 -1.22 10.15 -13.61
CA LYS A 60 -0.30 11.12 -14.23
C LYS A 60 0.68 10.47 -15.20
N GLU A 61 0.76 9.15 -15.22
CA GLU A 61 1.71 8.40 -16.03
C GLU A 61 1.04 7.71 -17.22
N ASN A 62 1.83 7.39 -18.24
CA ASN A 62 1.38 6.55 -19.33
C ASN A 62 1.65 5.08 -18.98
N LEU A 63 0.69 4.46 -18.30
CA LEU A 63 0.84 3.12 -17.74
C LEU A 63 0.78 2.03 -18.82
N PRO A 64 1.61 0.97 -18.74
CA PRO A 64 1.41 -0.23 -19.54
C PRO A 64 0.12 -0.95 -19.09
N ALA A 65 -0.43 -1.79 -19.97
CA ALA A 65 -1.62 -2.58 -19.64
C ALA A 65 -1.38 -3.53 -18.45
N GLN A 66 -0.15 -4.06 -18.32
CA GLN A 66 0.28 -4.91 -17.21
C GLN A 66 1.81 -4.90 -17.16
N ILE A 67 2.38 -4.86 -15.94
CA ILE A 67 3.82 -5.07 -15.71
C ILE A 67 4.10 -6.55 -15.44
N GLU A 68 5.30 -7.02 -15.79
CA GLU A 68 5.78 -8.33 -15.35
C GLU A 68 6.26 -8.21 -13.90
N ARG A 69 5.69 -9.00 -12.99
CA ARG A 69 6.21 -9.16 -11.63
C ARG A 69 6.50 -10.62 -11.39
N GLN A 70 7.63 -10.89 -10.75
CA GLN A 70 7.91 -12.23 -10.23
C GLN A 70 6.88 -12.50 -9.13
N ALA A 71 6.18 -13.63 -9.23
CA ALA A 71 5.36 -14.08 -8.12
C ALA A 71 6.25 -14.23 -6.89
N GLU A 72 5.80 -13.73 -5.74
CA GLU A 72 6.45 -14.00 -4.47
C GLU A 72 6.60 -15.52 -4.33
N GLN A 73 7.83 -16.00 -4.18
CA GLN A 73 8.05 -17.42 -3.97
C GLN A 73 7.48 -17.77 -2.60
N GLU A 74 6.46 -18.64 -2.58
CA GLU A 74 6.05 -19.29 -1.34
C GLU A 74 7.25 -20.13 -0.86
N ILE A 75 7.93 -19.62 0.16
CA ILE A 75 8.93 -20.38 0.90
C ILE A 75 8.16 -21.27 1.87
N GLU A 76 8.28 -22.59 1.73
CA GLU A 76 7.74 -23.51 2.74
C GLU A 76 8.27 -23.11 4.12
N ASN A 77 7.36 -22.94 5.08
CA ASN A 77 7.72 -22.56 6.43
C ASN A 77 8.72 -23.60 6.99
N PRO A 78 9.98 -23.22 7.26
CA PRO A 78 11.01 -24.18 7.68
C PRO A 78 10.83 -24.66 9.13
N PHE A 79 9.79 -24.18 9.82
CA PHE A 79 9.46 -24.51 11.20
C PHE A 79 8.19 -25.38 11.33
N LEU A 80 7.63 -25.87 10.22
CA LEU A 80 6.56 -26.89 10.22
C LEU A 80 7.11 -28.32 10.34
#